data_AF-A0A6P4YM23-F1
#
_entry.id   AF-A0A6P4YM23-F1
#
_cell.length_a   1.000
_cell.length_b   1.000
_cell.length_c   1.000
_cell.angle_alpha   90.00
_cell.angle_beta   90.00
_cell.angle_gamma   90.00
#
_symmetry.space_group_name_H-M   'P 1'
#
loop_
_entity.id
_entity.type
_entity.pdbx_description
1 polymer ?
#
loop_
_entity_poly.entity_id
_entity_poly.type
_entity_poly.pdbx_seq_one_letter_code
_entity_poly.pdbx_strand_id
1 'polypeptide(L)'
;MATGLGHLLSIGLGLFYCTTGLPKLFSFIPAHRVLKDDFVKFATVFPLKPLGIVPNPTLYMYAVGVIEFGAGVMLGLGSHEQQVTSAMVLFGIMVGGLYTLVSLGRKQTDWIPPIVCMALLGLYLFQTL
;
A
#
# COMPACT_ATOMS: atom_id res chain seq x y z
N MET A 1 -25.60 0.75 2.61
CA MET A 1 -25.51 1.63 3.79
C MET A 1 -24.34 1.09 4.61
N ALA A 2 -23.19 1.77 4.63
CA ALA A 2 -22.00 1.25 5.30
C ALA A 2 -22.31 1.01 6.78
N THR A 3 -22.03 -0.20 7.27
CA THR A 3 -22.17 -0.53 8.69
C THR A 3 -21.22 0.36 9.51
N GLY A 4 -21.52 0.60 10.79
CA GLY A 4 -20.63 1.37 11.66
C GLY A 4 -19.19 0.82 11.67
N LEU A 5 -19.04 -0.50 11.53
CA LEU A 5 -17.74 -1.17 11.39
C LEU A 5 -17.02 -0.81 10.08
N GLY A 6 -17.71 -0.81 8.94
CA GLY A 6 -17.12 -0.44 7.65
C GLY A 6 -16.58 1.00 7.66
N HIS A 7 -17.30 1.92 8.30
CA HIS A 7 -16.83 3.31 8.44
C HIS A 7 -15.56 3.42 9.30
N LEU A 8 -15.51 2.70 10.43
CA LEU A 8 -14.33 2.66 11.29
C LEU A 8 -13.11 2.05 10.59
N LEU A 9 -13.31 0.97 9.83
CA LEU A 9 -12.27 0.35 9.03
C LEU A 9 -11.72 1.32 7.98
N SER A 10 -12.61 2.03 7.28
CA SER A 10 -12.25 2.99 6.25
C SER A 10 -11.38 4.12 6.79
N ILE A 11 -11.81 4.75 7.90
CA ILE A 11 -11.04 5.81 8.56
C ILE A 11 -9.71 5.28 9.09
N GLY A 12 -9.72 4.14 9.78
CA GLY A 12 -8.52 3.56 10.38
C GLY A 12 -7.46 3.18 9.34
N LEU A 13 -7.88 2.48 8.28
CA LEU A 13 -7.01 2.11 7.16
C LEU A 13 -6.57 3.35 6.38
N GLY A 14 -7.46 4.30 6.16
CA GLY A 14 -7.12 5.57 5.49
C GLY A 14 -6.01 6.32 6.20
N LEU A 15 -6.12 6.50 7.52
CA LEU A 15 -5.07 7.10 8.36
C LEU A 15 -3.77 6.28 8.32
N PHE A 16 -3.86 4.96 8.38
CA PHE A 16 -2.70 4.09 8.29
C PHE A 16 -1.95 4.25 6.96
N TYR A 17 -2.66 4.28 5.83
CA TYR A 17 -2.03 4.46 4.52
C TYR A 17 -1.48 5.86 4.30
N CYS A 18 -2.13 6.90 4.85
CA CYS A 18 -1.55 8.23 4.91
C CYS A 18 -0.20 8.20 5.63
N THR A 19 -0.13 7.59 6.82
CA THR A 19 1.11 7.57 7.61
C THR A 19 2.22 6.73 7.00
N THR A 20 1.91 5.64 6.30
CA THR A 20 2.92 4.79 5.63
C THR A 20 3.36 5.32 4.26
N GLY A 21 2.51 6.11 3.59
CA GLY A 21 2.84 6.81 2.35
C GLY A 21 3.73 8.04 2.54
N LEU A 22 3.52 8.81 3.62
CA LEU A 22 4.27 10.04 3.92
C LEU A 22 5.81 9.86 3.88
N PRO A 23 6.42 8.85 4.54
CA PRO A 23 7.87 8.63 4.50
C PRO A 23 8.44 8.40 3.09
N LYS A 24 7.63 7.88 2.16
CA LYS A 24 8.06 7.66 0.78
C LYS A 24 8.12 8.97 -0.02
N LEU A 25 7.29 9.95 0.35
CA LEU A 25 7.20 11.25 -0.31
C LEU A 25 8.18 12.28 0.24
N PHE A 26 8.43 12.26 1.55
CA PHE A 26 9.14 13.33 2.23
C PHE A 26 10.51 12.90 2.73
N SER A 27 11.57 13.49 2.17
CA SER A 27 12.96 13.14 2.46
C SER A 27 13.45 13.54 3.85
N PHE A 28 12.73 14.42 4.55
CA PHE A 28 13.06 14.82 5.91
C PHE A 28 12.67 13.77 6.96
N ILE A 29 11.81 12.79 6.60
CA ILE A 29 11.42 11.71 7.51
C ILE A 29 12.57 10.69 7.59
N PRO A 30 13.08 10.33 8.78
CA PRO A 30 14.23 9.44 8.93
C PRO A 30 14.09 8.10 8.20
N ALA A 31 12.88 7.54 8.16
CA ALA A 31 12.57 6.28 7.47
C ALA A 31 12.75 6.36 5.94
N HIS A 32 12.77 7.56 5.34
CA HIS A 32 12.92 7.74 3.89
C HIS A 32 14.21 7.11 3.34
N ARG A 33 15.32 7.21 4.08
CA ARG A 33 16.61 6.63 3.65
C ARG A 33 16.55 5.11 3.61
N VAL A 34 15.99 4.50 4.66
CA VAL A 34 15.81 3.04 4.74
C VAL A 34 14.90 2.54 3.62
N LEU A 35 13.78 3.24 3.39
CA LEU A 35 12.85 2.92 2.31
C LEU A 35 13.51 3.02 0.94
N LYS A 36 14.32 4.05 0.70
CA LYS A 36 15.03 4.21 -0.57
C LYS A 36 15.93 3.00 -0.87
N ASP A 37 16.67 2.52 0.12
CA ASP A 37 17.54 1.34 -0.01
C ASP A 37 16.74 0.05 -0.23
N ASP A 38 15.58 -0.08 0.42
CA ASP A 38 14.68 -1.21 0.21
C ASP A 38 14.05 -1.19 -1.20
N PHE A 39 13.67 -0.02 -1.70
CA PHE A 39 13.10 0.13 -3.04
C PHE A 39 14.09 -0.15 -4.16
N VAL A 40 15.40 0.04 -3.92
CA VAL A 40 16.45 -0.44 -4.83
C VAL A 40 16.38 -1.97 -4.98
N LYS A 41 16.19 -2.69 -3.88
CA LYS A 41 16.01 -4.15 -3.90
C LYS A 41 14.66 -4.54 -4.51
N PHE A 42 13.59 -3.82 -4.17
CA PHE A 42 12.24 -4.11 -4.70
C PHE A 42 12.16 -3.97 -6.22
N ALA A 43 12.82 -2.98 -6.80
CA ALA A 43 12.88 -2.79 -8.25
C ALA A 43 13.50 -4.00 -9.00
N THR A 44 14.40 -4.75 -8.35
CA THR A 44 15.03 -5.93 -8.97
C THR A 44 14.08 -7.11 -9.18
N VAL A 45 12.99 -7.18 -8.42
CA VAL A 45 11.97 -8.23 -8.46
C VAL A 45 10.58 -7.64 -8.70
N PHE A 46 10.51 -6.51 -9.41
CA PHE A 46 9.25 -5.83 -9.67
C PHE A 46 8.21 -6.80 -10.25
N PRO A 47 6.95 -6.80 -9.79
CA PRO A 47 5.95 -7.80 -10.21
C PRO A 47 5.74 -7.90 -11.72
N LEU A 48 5.93 -6.78 -12.45
CA LEU A 48 5.80 -6.73 -13.91
C LEU A 48 7.12 -6.93 -14.66
N LYS A 49 8.20 -7.32 -13.97
CA LYS A 49 9.49 -7.63 -14.58
C LYS A 49 9.41 -8.74 -15.65
N PRO A 50 8.58 -9.79 -15.52
CA PRO A 50 8.38 -10.77 -16.59
C PRO A 50 7.83 -10.17 -17.90
N LEU A 51 7.20 -9.00 -17.83
CA LEU A 51 6.71 -8.24 -18.98
C LEU A 51 7.76 -7.25 -19.53
N GLY A 52 8.99 -7.29 -19.03
CA GLY A 52 10.08 -6.39 -19.42
C GLY A 52 10.08 -5.03 -18.72
N ILE A 53 9.21 -4.81 -17.72
CA ILE A 53 9.10 -3.54 -17.01
C ILE A 53 10.04 -3.55 -15.79
N VAL A 54 11.06 -2.70 -15.81
CA VAL A 54 11.96 -2.46 -14.67
C VAL A 54 11.87 -0.99 -14.27
N PRO A 55 11.25 -0.66 -13.13
CA PRO A 55 11.07 0.73 -12.74
C PRO A 55 12.35 1.32 -12.16
N ASN A 56 12.55 2.63 -12.33
CA ASN A 56 13.54 3.35 -11.55
C ASN A 56 13.16 3.26 -10.05
N PRO A 57 14.07 2.83 -9.15
CA PRO A 57 13.73 2.62 -7.73
C PRO A 57 13.16 3.85 -7.02
N THR A 58 13.71 5.03 -7.33
CA THR A 58 13.27 6.28 -6.71
C THR A 58 11.87 6.65 -7.20
N LEU A 59 11.62 6.56 -8.51
CA LEU A 59 10.30 6.79 -9.08
C LEU A 59 9.27 5.76 -8.57
N TYR A 60 9.68 4.50 -8.42
CA TYR A 60 8.83 3.45 -7.86
C TYR A 60 8.40 3.77 -6.43
N MET A 61 9.34 4.18 -5.57
CA MET A 61 9.05 4.59 -4.20
C MET A 61 8.07 5.78 -4.16
N TYR A 62 8.32 6.81 -4.96
CA TYR A 62 7.43 7.96 -5.04
C TYR A 62 6.04 7.59 -5.55
N ALA A 63 5.94 6.76 -6.60
CA ALA A 63 4.66 6.31 -7.13
C ALA A 63 3.85 5.54 -6.07
N VAL A 64 4.48 4.58 -5.37
CA VAL A 64 3.82 3.86 -4.27
C VAL A 64 3.40 4.83 -3.16
N GLY A 65 4.27 5.77 -2.78
CA GLY A 65 3.96 6.77 -1.76
C GLY A 65 2.79 7.68 -2.12
N VAL A 66 2.71 8.15 -3.37
CA VAL A 66 1.60 8.99 -3.86
C VAL A 66 0.31 8.21 -3.84
N ILE A 67 0.34 6.95 -4.30
CA ILE A 67 -0.86 6.11 -4.35
C ILE A 67 -1.32 5.77 -2.93
N GLU A 68 -0.43 5.32 -2.04
CA GLU A 68 -0.77 5.01 -0.65
C GLU A 68 -1.34 6.22 0.08
N PHE A 69 -0.68 7.38 -0.03
CA PHE A 69 -1.15 8.60 0.62
C PHE A 69 -2.49 9.08 0.04
N GLY A 70 -2.59 9.18 -1.29
CA GLY A 70 -3.79 9.65 -1.97
C GLY A 70 -4.98 8.73 -1.75
N ALA A 71 -4.78 7.42 -1.94
CA ALA A 71 -5.83 6.43 -1.68
C ALA A 71 -6.15 6.34 -0.18
N GLY A 72 -5.20 6.56 0.73
CA GLY A 72 -5.45 6.66 2.16
C GLY A 72 -6.39 7.82 2.51
N VAL A 73 -6.16 9.01 1.94
CA VAL A 73 -7.05 10.16 2.11
C VAL A 73 -8.44 9.87 1.55
N MET A 74 -8.52 9.33 0.33
CA MET A 74 -9.80 9.01 -0.32
C MET A 74 -10.56 7.87 0.39
N LEU A 75 -9.85 6.91 0.98
CA LEU A 75 -10.46 5.86 1.81
C LEU A 75 -11.03 6.45 3.10
N GLY A 76 -10.27 7.27 3.83
CA GLY A 76 -10.74 7.80 5.11
C GLY A 76 -11.84 8.86 4.99
N LEU A 77 -11.82 9.69 3.95
CA LEU A 77 -12.63 10.91 3.86
C LEU A 77 -13.48 11.02 2.57
N GLY A 78 -13.32 10.09 1.62
CA GLY A 78 -13.99 10.16 0.33
C GLY A 78 -15.46 9.70 0.37
N SER A 79 -16.13 9.87 -0.77
CA SER A 79 -17.46 9.29 -1.01
C SER A 79 -17.39 7.75 -1.07
N HIS A 80 -18.52 7.07 -0.91
CA HIS A 80 -18.56 5.60 -0.91
C HIS A 80 -17.81 4.97 -2.10
N GLU A 81 -18.03 5.48 -3.32
CA GLU A 81 -17.36 4.99 -4.52
C GLU A 81 -15.83 5.21 -4.46
N GLN A 82 -15.40 6.39 -4.00
CA GLN A 82 -13.98 6.70 -3.81
C GLN A 82 -13.32 5.79 -2.79
N GLN A 83 -14.02 5.46 -1.69
CA GLN A 83 -13.50 4.56 -0.67
C GLN A 83 -13.33 3.14 -1.21
N VAL A 84 -14.33 2.61 -1.93
CA VAL A 84 -14.26 1.28 -2.55
C VAL A 84 -13.11 1.21 -3.57
N THR A 85 -13.02 2.19 -4.48
CA THR A 85 -11.91 2.24 -5.45
C THR A 85 -10.56 2.34 -4.77
N SER A 86 -10.43 3.18 -3.74
CA SER A 86 -9.18 3.32 -2.98
C SER A 86 -8.79 2.02 -2.30
N ALA A 87 -9.74 1.32 -1.68
CA ALA A 87 -9.50 0.04 -1.05
C ALA A 87 -9.04 -1.03 -2.05
N MET A 88 -9.62 -1.07 -3.26
CA MET A 88 -9.18 -1.98 -4.32
C MET A 88 -7.74 -1.69 -4.78
N VAL A 89 -7.41 -0.41 -4.98
CA VAL A 89 -6.05 0.01 -5.37
C VAL A 89 -5.03 -0.34 -4.29
N LEU A 90 -5.32 -0.02 -3.04
CA LEU A 90 -4.45 -0.34 -1.90
C LEU A 90 -4.29 -1.85 -1.73
N PHE A 91 -5.34 -2.64 -1.94
CA PHE A 91 -5.27 -4.09 -1.92
C PHE A 91 -4.31 -4.61 -3.00
N GLY A 92 -4.39 -4.07 -4.23
CA GLY A 92 -3.47 -4.40 -5.31
C GLY A 92 -2.01 -4.06 -4.98
N ILE A 93 -1.76 -2.92 -4.33
CA ILE A 93 -0.40 -2.55 -3.87
C ILE A 93 0.10 -3.55 -2.83
N MET A 94 -0.74 -3.97 -1.88
CA MET A 94 -0.31 -4.96 -0.87
C MET A 94 0.00 -6.32 -1.50
N VAL A 95 -0.77 -6.77 -2.49
CA VAL A 95 -0.46 -7.99 -3.25
C VAL A 95 0.89 -7.87 -3.95
N GLY A 96 1.15 -6.75 -4.64
CA GLY A 96 2.44 -6.48 -5.28
C GLY A 96 3.59 -6.42 -4.29
N GLY A 97 3.39 -5.77 -3.14
CA GLY A 97 4.36 -5.70 -2.05
C GLY A 97 4.68 -7.07 -1.45
N LEU A 98 3.65 -7.89 -1.20
CA LEU A 98 3.83 -9.26 -0.70
C LEU A 98 4.62 -10.11 -1.70
N TYR A 99 4.27 -10.04 -3.00
CA TYR A 99 5.04 -10.70 -4.06
C TYR A 99 6.51 -10.31 -4.00
N THR A 100 6.81 -9.01 -3.95
CA THR A 100 8.18 -8.50 -3.87
C THR A 100 8.93 -9.02 -2.64
N LEU A 101 8.29 -9.07 -1.47
CA LEU A 101 8.91 -9.61 -0.25
C LEU A 101 9.21 -11.10 -0.36
N VAL A 102 8.29 -11.88 -0.92
CA VAL A 102 8.46 -13.32 -1.18
C VAL A 102 9.59 -13.56 -2.18
N SER A 103 9.61 -12.80 -3.29
CA SER A 103 10.63 -12.93 -4.34
C SER A 103 12.04 -12.54 -3.87
N LEU A 104 12.16 -11.64 -2.89
CA LEU A 104 13.44 -11.31 -2.27
C LEU A 104 13.88 -12.29 -1.17
N GLY A 105 13.06 -13.30 -0.84
CA GLY A 105 13.36 -14.22 0.25
C GLY A 105 13.44 -13.51 1.62
N ARG A 106 12.65 -12.45 1.82
CA ARG A 106 12.58 -11.74 3.11
C ARG A 106 12.03 -12.65 4.20
N LYS A 107 12.31 -12.31 5.46
CA LYS A 107 11.83 -13.08 6.61
C LYS A 107 10.31 -13.07 6.64
N GLN A 108 9.71 -14.16 7.12
CA GLN A 108 8.24 -14.27 7.23
C GLN A 108 7.63 -13.19 8.14
N THR A 109 8.40 -12.64 9.08
CA THR A 109 7.99 -11.50 9.92
C THR A 109 7.68 -10.26 9.09
N ASP A 110 8.36 -10.07 7.96
CA ASP A 110 8.17 -8.93 7.08
C ASP A 110 6.89 -9.06 6.25
N TRP A 111 6.28 -10.26 6.19
CA TRP A 111 5.04 -10.52 5.46
C TRP A 111 3.80 -10.16 6.28
N ILE A 112 3.94 -10.02 7.61
CA ILE A 112 2.81 -9.76 8.51
C ILE A 112 2.10 -8.44 8.14
N PRO A 113 2.79 -7.30 7.96
CA PRO A 113 2.12 -6.05 7.62
C PRO A 113 1.26 -6.11 6.34
N PRO A 114 1.75 -6.55 5.17
CA PRO A 114 0.91 -6.62 3.98
C PRO A 114 -0.23 -7.64 4.11
N ILE A 115 -0.03 -8.78 4.78
CA ILE A 115 -1.09 -9.78 5.00
C ILE A 115 -2.22 -9.19 5.86
N VAL A 116 -1.88 -8.52 6.96
CA VAL A 116 -2.88 -7.89 7.84
C VAL A 116 -3.61 -6.77 7.09
N CYS A 117 -2.89 -5.92 6.36
CA CYS A 117 -3.50 -4.86 5.56
C CYS A 117 -4.43 -5.41 4.47
N MET A 118 -4.02 -6.48 3.78
CA MET A 118 -4.87 -7.18 2.81
C MET A 118 -6.12 -7.76 3.45
N ALA A 119 -6.00 -8.41 4.61
CA ALA A 119 -7.15 -8.99 5.31
C ALA A 119 -8.15 -7.92 5.73
N LEU A 120 -7.68 -6.79 6.27
CA LEU A 120 -8.53 -5.68 6.69
C LEU A 120 -9.19 -4.97 5.49
N LEU A 121 -8.44 -4.72 4.42
CA LEU A 121 -9.00 -4.16 3.18
C LEU A 121 -10.00 -5.11 2.52
N GLY A 122 -9.71 -6.42 2.50
CA GLY A 122 -10.60 -7.45 2.00
C GLY A 122 -11.89 -7.54 2.81
N LEU A 123 -11.79 -7.45 4.15
CA LEU A 123 -12.96 -7.38 5.03
C LEU A 123 -13.81 -6.14 4.75
N TYR A 124 -13.18 -4.96 4.58
CA TYR A 124 -13.88 -3.74 4.20
C TYR A 124 -14.59 -3.88 2.85
N LEU A 125 -13.91 -4.40 1.82
CA LEU A 125 -14.48 -4.62 0.49
C LEU A 125 -15.65 -5.61 0.52
N PHE A 126 -15.52 -6.72 1.24
CA PHE A 126 -16.57 -7.74 1.36
C PHE A 126 -17.84 -7.22 2.05
N GLN A 127 -17.72 -6.25 2.97
CA GLN A 127 -18.87 -5.63 3.62
C GLN A 127 -19.57 -4.57 2.76
N THR A 128 -18.89 -4.09 1.72
CA THR A 128 -19.29 -2.89 0.97
C THR A 128 -19.78 -3.20 -0.45
N LEU A 129 -19.31 -4.30 -1.04
CA LEU A 129 -19.78 -4.87 -2.31
C LEU A 129 -21.00 -5.77 -2.09
#